data_AF-U5QGG9-F1
#
_entry.id   AF-U5QGG9-F1
#
_cell.length_a   1.000
_cell.length_b   1.000
_cell.length_c   1.000
_cell.angle_alpha   90.00
_cell.angle_beta   90.00
_cell.angle_gamma   90.00
#
_symmetry.space_group_name_H-M   'P 1'
#
loop_
_entity.id
_entity.type
_entity.pdbx_description
1 polymer ?
#
loop_
_entity_poly.entity_id
_entity_poly.type
_entity_poly.pdbx_seq_one_letter_code
_entity_poly.pdbx_strand_id
1 'polypeptide(L)'
;MRAYILAAGNGSRLRPLTDRLPKPMVPLMNRPLISHLVDHIRPHVDALRLNVSYNKAPLIAYLQTQPGVSYYDEGEKPLGSAATIARERAYCSADLTLVSCGDLLCNWDIEQMVAFHTQRNALVTVAVRRVADPRRYGVVVSDAQQRITRFVEKPQLPPSSLISCGIYLFSPELFAHWNDQWRDIGGDLLPDLVAANLPVYAWSMDATACWSDIGNPTSYLEAHLQLTGGTNTIAPEAQIDPQAVLERSVVGAGAIIAGPSRLERCVVWPGAVVQGLTLRDSIVTPEAVVAVQRVCQAV
;
A
#
# COMPACT_ATOMS: atom_id res chain seq x y z
N MET A 1 15.59 -10.75 -11.14
CA MET A 1 14.57 -10.65 -10.04
C MET A 1 13.23 -10.25 -10.64
N ARG A 2 12.12 -10.80 -10.12
CA ARG A 2 10.74 -10.46 -10.52
C ARG A 2 9.98 -9.72 -9.42
N ALA A 3 8.87 -9.07 -9.77
CA ALA A 3 7.92 -8.51 -8.81
C ALA A 3 6.48 -8.98 -9.04
N TYR A 4 5.78 -9.26 -7.95
CA TYR A 4 4.35 -9.54 -7.91
C TYR A 4 3.63 -8.60 -6.94
N ILE A 5 2.74 -7.74 -7.45
CA ILE A 5 1.98 -6.81 -6.61
C ILE A 5 0.57 -7.31 -6.38
N LEU A 6 0.18 -7.40 -5.11
CA LEU A 6 -1.14 -7.81 -4.66
C LEU A 6 -2.11 -6.63 -4.69
N ALA A 7 -2.92 -6.50 -5.74
CA ALA A 7 -3.80 -5.37 -6.02
C ALA A 7 -5.30 -5.71 -6.08
N ALA A 8 -5.68 -6.95 -5.73
CA ALA A 8 -7.07 -7.44 -5.81
C ALA A 8 -7.98 -7.10 -4.60
N GLY A 9 -7.51 -6.35 -3.61
CA GLY A 9 -8.30 -6.04 -2.41
C GLY A 9 -9.56 -5.18 -2.70
N ASN A 10 -10.67 -5.48 -2.01
CA ASN A 10 -11.96 -4.78 -2.24
C ASN A 10 -12.00 -3.31 -1.75
N GLY A 11 -10.96 -2.83 -1.06
CA GLY A 11 -10.87 -1.44 -0.58
C GLY A 11 -11.93 -1.00 0.43
N SER A 12 -12.72 -1.92 1.00
CA SER A 12 -13.91 -1.62 1.82
C SER A 12 -13.71 -0.59 2.95
N ARG A 13 -12.52 -0.55 3.56
CA ARG A 13 -12.19 0.42 4.64
C ARG A 13 -11.90 1.84 4.16
N LEU A 14 -11.70 2.03 2.85
CA LEU A 14 -11.45 3.32 2.21
C LEU A 14 -12.74 3.92 1.61
N ARG A 15 -13.88 3.24 1.77
CA ARG A 15 -15.19 3.78 1.37
C ARG A 15 -15.47 5.11 2.06
N PRO A 16 -16.16 6.04 1.38
CA PRO A 16 -16.78 5.89 0.07
C PRO A 16 -15.84 6.09 -1.14
N LEU A 17 -14.54 6.39 -0.92
CA LEU A 17 -13.60 6.71 -2.02
C LEU A 17 -13.42 5.57 -3.02
N THR A 18 -13.65 4.32 -2.59
CA THR A 18 -13.53 3.12 -3.42
C THR A 18 -14.87 2.58 -3.92
N ASP A 19 -15.96 3.32 -3.80
CA ASP A 19 -17.27 2.87 -4.29
C ASP A 19 -17.33 2.83 -5.82
N ARG A 20 -16.58 3.72 -6.48
CA ARG A 20 -16.53 3.82 -7.96
C ARG A 20 -15.19 3.39 -8.56
N LEU A 21 -14.12 3.38 -7.77
CA LEU A 21 -12.77 3.05 -8.22
C LEU A 21 -12.20 1.88 -7.40
N PRO A 22 -11.48 0.94 -8.02
CA PRO A 22 -10.69 -0.01 -7.24
C PRO A 22 -9.62 0.76 -6.47
N LYS A 23 -9.29 0.29 -5.25
CA LYS A 23 -8.34 0.96 -4.37
C LYS A 23 -7.01 1.38 -5.03
N PRO A 24 -6.36 0.56 -5.87
CA PRO A 24 -5.11 0.92 -6.56
C PRO A 24 -5.25 2.14 -7.49
N MET A 25 -6.48 2.49 -7.89
CA MET A 25 -6.79 3.60 -8.80
C MET A 25 -7.27 4.87 -8.10
N VAL A 26 -7.42 4.86 -6.78
CA VAL A 26 -7.70 6.09 -6.03
C VAL A 26 -6.55 7.08 -6.27
N PRO A 27 -6.84 8.36 -6.57
CA PRO A 27 -5.79 9.32 -6.91
C PRO A 27 -4.93 9.65 -5.68
N LEU A 28 -3.62 9.63 -5.82
CA LEU A 28 -2.65 10.14 -4.86
C LEU A 28 -1.77 11.14 -5.62
N MET A 29 -1.84 12.42 -5.25
CA MET A 29 -1.13 13.50 -5.96
C MET A 29 -1.41 13.50 -7.48
N ASN A 30 -2.70 13.51 -7.88
CA ASN A 30 -3.19 13.49 -9.27
C ASN A 30 -2.87 12.23 -10.10
N ARG A 31 -2.26 11.20 -9.50
CA ARG A 31 -1.89 9.95 -10.18
C ARG A 31 -2.54 8.76 -9.49
N PRO A 32 -2.82 7.64 -10.18
CA PRO A 32 -3.29 6.42 -9.53
C PRO A 32 -2.34 6.00 -8.41
N LEU A 33 -2.86 5.60 -7.23
CA LEU A 33 -2.06 5.14 -6.10
C LEU A 33 -1.00 4.10 -6.52
N ILE A 34 -1.42 3.11 -7.30
CA ILE A 34 -0.54 2.01 -7.74
C ILE A 34 0.66 2.48 -8.58
N SER A 35 0.54 3.62 -9.25
CA SER A 35 1.60 4.13 -10.12
C SER A 35 2.87 4.48 -9.35
N HIS A 36 2.73 4.97 -8.11
CA HIS A 36 3.85 5.29 -7.24
C HIS A 36 4.67 4.04 -6.90
N LEU A 37 3.99 2.93 -6.61
CA LEU A 37 4.64 1.66 -6.30
C LEU A 37 5.26 1.02 -7.55
N VAL A 38 4.55 1.05 -8.69
CA VAL A 38 5.07 0.52 -9.96
C VAL A 38 6.33 1.27 -10.39
N ASP A 39 6.35 2.60 -10.32
CA ASP A 39 7.51 3.41 -10.69
C ASP A 39 8.70 3.16 -9.75
N HIS A 40 8.43 2.94 -8.46
CA HIS A 40 9.48 2.64 -7.48
C HIS A 40 10.11 1.26 -7.71
N ILE A 41 9.31 0.23 -8.02
CA ILE A 41 9.81 -1.15 -8.16
C ILE A 41 10.44 -1.41 -9.53
N ARG A 42 9.84 -0.88 -10.60
CA ARG A 42 10.18 -1.18 -11.99
C ARG A 42 11.68 -1.13 -12.31
N PRO A 43 12.48 -0.16 -11.83
CA PRO A 43 13.91 -0.10 -12.15
C PRO A 43 14.73 -1.29 -11.62
N HIS A 44 14.21 -2.03 -10.65
CA HIS A 44 14.93 -3.09 -9.94
C HIS A 44 14.52 -4.51 -10.36
N VAL A 45 13.61 -4.65 -11.34
CA VAL A 45 13.07 -5.96 -11.74
C VAL A 45 13.00 -6.15 -13.25
N ASP A 46 13.17 -7.39 -13.68
CA ASP A 46 13.10 -7.77 -15.10
C ASP A 46 11.65 -7.90 -15.60
N ALA A 47 10.74 -8.24 -14.68
CA ALA A 47 9.32 -8.38 -14.95
C ALA A 47 8.50 -7.97 -13.74
N LEU A 48 7.38 -7.29 -14.00
CA LEU A 48 6.42 -6.87 -12.98
C LEU A 48 5.02 -7.38 -13.36
N ARG A 49 4.37 -8.06 -12.41
CA ARG A 49 3.00 -8.55 -12.55
C ARG A 49 2.14 -8.09 -11.37
N LEU A 50 0.86 -7.85 -11.61
CA LEU A 50 -0.12 -7.60 -10.57
C LEU A 50 -1.30 -8.56 -10.69
N ASN A 51 -2.00 -8.86 -9.60
CA ASN A 51 -3.34 -9.45 -9.71
C ASN A 51 -4.44 -8.38 -9.74
N VAL A 52 -5.51 -8.66 -10.46
CA VAL A 52 -6.71 -7.83 -10.52
C VAL A 52 -7.95 -8.68 -10.23
N SER A 53 -8.95 -8.09 -9.56
CA SER A 53 -10.19 -8.79 -9.20
C SER A 53 -11.40 -7.83 -9.23
N TYR A 54 -11.91 -7.45 -8.07
CA TYR A 54 -13.10 -6.61 -7.92
C TYR A 54 -12.94 -5.23 -8.58
N ASN A 55 -13.95 -4.78 -9.32
CA ASN A 55 -13.97 -3.50 -10.03
C ASN A 55 -12.68 -3.26 -10.87
N LYS A 56 -12.18 -4.30 -11.54
CA LYS A 56 -10.88 -4.32 -12.24
C LYS A 56 -10.78 -3.47 -13.50
N ALA A 57 -11.89 -3.11 -14.15
CA ALA A 57 -11.85 -2.48 -15.48
C ALA A 57 -10.99 -1.20 -15.53
N PRO A 58 -11.09 -0.23 -14.57
CA PRO A 58 -10.22 0.94 -14.55
C PRO A 58 -8.74 0.59 -14.37
N LEU A 59 -8.43 -0.42 -13.54
CA LEU A 59 -7.06 -0.87 -13.31
C LEU A 59 -6.49 -1.56 -14.55
N ILE A 60 -7.25 -2.44 -15.22
CA ILE A 60 -6.82 -3.11 -16.46
C ILE A 60 -6.52 -2.06 -17.53
N ALA A 61 -7.43 -1.10 -17.73
CA ALA A 61 -7.23 -0.03 -18.70
C ALA A 61 -5.96 0.78 -18.41
N TYR A 62 -5.70 1.09 -17.13
CA TYR A 62 -4.44 1.72 -16.72
C TYR A 62 -3.23 0.83 -17.04
N LEU A 63 -3.22 -0.45 -16.63
CA LEU A 63 -2.08 -1.35 -16.82
C LEU A 63 -1.75 -1.59 -18.30
N GLN A 64 -2.74 -1.59 -19.19
CA GLN A 64 -2.52 -1.67 -20.64
C GLN A 64 -1.73 -0.50 -21.21
N THR A 65 -1.69 0.65 -20.53
CA THR A 65 -0.85 1.80 -20.91
C THR A 65 0.56 1.72 -20.33
N GLN A 66 0.85 0.75 -19.45
CA GLN A 66 2.11 0.65 -18.74
C GLN A 66 3.02 -0.39 -19.42
N PRO A 67 4.08 0.02 -20.15
CA PRO A 67 4.97 -0.93 -20.81
C PRO A 67 5.65 -1.84 -19.79
N GLY A 68 5.88 -3.11 -20.11
CA GLY A 68 6.59 -4.05 -19.22
C GLY A 68 5.85 -4.46 -17.94
N VAL A 69 4.58 -4.07 -17.79
CA VAL A 69 3.72 -4.50 -16.68
C VAL A 69 2.65 -5.46 -17.21
N SER A 70 2.52 -6.62 -16.56
CA SER A 70 1.49 -7.61 -16.87
C SER A 70 0.49 -7.74 -15.73
N TYR A 71 -0.66 -8.37 -15.98
CA TYR A 71 -1.62 -8.67 -14.94
C TYR A 71 -2.16 -10.10 -15.01
N TYR A 72 -2.59 -10.60 -13.86
CA TYR A 72 -3.33 -11.85 -13.69
C TYR A 72 -4.74 -11.51 -13.20
N ASP A 73 -5.75 -11.89 -13.96
CA ASP A 73 -7.15 -11.74 -13.55
C ASP A 73 -7.58 -12.96 -12.73
N GLU A 74 -7.79 -12.77 -11.43
CA GLU A 74 -8.21 -13.85 -10.52
C GLU A 74 -9.74 -14.00 -10.43
N GLY A 75 -10.48 -13.26 -11.26
CA GLY A 75 -11.94 -13.28 -11.31
C GLY A 75 -12.61 -12.29 -10.35
N GLU A 76 -13.91 -12.46 -10.16
CA GLU A 76 -14.75 -11.49 -9.44
C GLU A 76 -14.54 -11.46 -7.91
N LYS A 77 -13.96 -12.53 -7.35
CA LYS A 77 -13.73 -12.64 -5.91
C LYS A 77 -12.24 -12.87 -5.66
N PRO A 78 -11.62 -12.10 -4.74
CA PRO A 78 -10.23 -12.32 -4.43
C PRO A 78 -9.97 -13.69 -3.84
N LEU A 79 -8.89 -14.36 -4.27
CA LEU A 79 -8.56 -15.70 -3.81
C LEU A 79 -7.92 -15.72 -2.41
N GLY A 80 -7.34 -14.59 -2.02
CA GLY A 80 -6.44 -14.46 -0.87
C GLY A 80 -4.99 -14.35 -1.32
N SER A 81 -4.18 -13.60 -0.55
CA SER A 81 -2.82 -13.23 -0.96
C SER A 81 -1.91 -14.43 -1.23
N ALA A 82 -1.92 -15.46 -0.37
CA ALA A 82 -1.13 -16.67 -0.61
C ALA A 82 -1.75 -17.53 -1.72
N ALA A 83 -3.07 -17.67 -1.76
CA ALA A 83 -3.75 -18.47 -2.79
C ALA A 83 -3.48 -17.92 -4.20
N THR A 84 -3.40 -16.60 -4.38
CA THR A 84 -3.01 -15.97 -5.65
C THR A 84 -1.57 -16.33 -6.03
N ILE A 85 -0.62 -16.25 -5.09
CA ILE A 85 0.78 -16.66 -5.35
C ILE A 85 0.86 -18.14 -5.71
N ALA A 86 0.04 -19.01 -5.11
CA ALA A 86 -0.04 -20.42 -5.46
C ALA A 86 -0.52 -20.64 -6.91
N ARG A 87 -1.50 -19.86 -7.38
CA ARG A 87 -1.96 -19.90 -8.79
C ARG A 87 -0.91 -19.41 -9.76
N GLU A 88 -0.15 -18.40 -9.34
CA GLU A 88 0.93 -17.79 -10.12
C GLU A 88 2.31 -18.36 -9.76
N ARG A 89 2.34 -19.61 -9.26
CA ARG A 89 3.56 -20.30 -8.81
C ARG A 89 4.64 -20.27 -9.88
N ALA A 90 4.31 -20.60 -11.13
CA ALA A 90 5.26 -20.58 -12.24
C ALA A 90 5.90 -19.19 -12.49
N TYR A 91 5.18 -18.11 -12.19
CA TYR A 91 5.73 -16.77 -12.27
C TYR A 91 6.63 -16.46 -11.07
N CYS A 92 6.14 -16.73 -9.86
CA CYS A 92 6.77 -16.33 -8.60
C CYS A 92 7.93 -17.24 -8.16
N SER A 93 8.05 -18.46 -8.71
CA SER A 93 9.12 -19.41 -8.39
C SER A 93 10.26 -19.43 -9.42
N ALA A 94 10.17 -18.63 -10.49
CA ALA A 94 11.14 -18.68 -11.57
C ALA A 94 12.48 -18.01 -11.22
N ASP A 95 12.46 -17.10 -10.25
CA ASP A 95 13.60 -16.34 -9.74
C ASP A 95 13.21 -15.78 -8.36
N LEU A 96 14.15 -15.12 -7.67
CA LEU A 96 13.85 -14.26 -6.53
C LEU A 96 12.69 -13.32 -6.88
N THR A 97 11.66 -13.30 -6.04
CA THR A 97 10.44 -12.54 -6.29
C THR A 97 10.14 -11.59 -5.14
N LEU A 98 10.07 -10.30 -5.48
CA LEU A 98 9.55 -9.25 -4.60
C LEU A 98 8.01 -9.31 -4.63
N VAL A 99 7.38 -9.51 -3.48
CA VAL A 99 5.93 -9.47 -3.31
C VAL A 99 5.56 -8.26 -2.48
N SER A 100 4.65 -7.41 -2.98
CA SER A 100 4.20 -6.20 -2.27
C SER A 100 2.68 -6.06 -2.29
N CYS A 101 2.08 -5.55 -1.21
CA CYS A 101 0.73 -5.04 -1.26
C CYS A 101 0.66 -3.81 -2.19
N GLY A 102 -0.38 -3.73 -3.02
CA GLY A 102 -0.55 -2.69 -4.06
C GLY A 102 -1.14 -1.37 -3.58
N ASP A 103 -1.36 -1.23 -2.28
CA ASP A 103 -1.99 -0.08 -1.63
C ASP A 103 -1.05 0.67 -0.68
N LEU A 104 0.26 0.47 -0.87
CA LEU A 104 1.31 1.09 -0.08
C LEU A 104 1.82 2.36 -0.75
N LEU A 105 1.96 3.43 0.02
CA LEU A 105 2.90 4.49 -0.29
C LEU A 105 4.20 4.17 0.44
N CYS A 106 5.27 3.83 -0.28
CA CYS A 106 6.55 3.49 0.32
C CYS A 106 7.73 3.75 -0.62
N ASN A 107 8.91 4.08 -0.06
CA ASN A 107 10.16 4.29 -0.77
C ASN A 107 11.35 3.56 -0.10
N TRP A 108 11.20 2.26 0.13
CA TRP A 108 12.23 1.48 0.82
C TRP A 108 13.41 1.17 -0.09
N ASP A 109 14.56 0.88 0.52
CA ASP A 109 15.73 0.45 -0.22
C ASP A 109 15.61 -1.04 -0.60
N ILE A 110 15.18 -1.28 -1.86
CA ILE A 110 15.00 -2.62 -2.41
C ILE A 110 16.34 -3.36 -2.48
N GLU A 111 17.43 -2.67 -2.84
CA GLU A 111 18.75 -3.28 -3.02
C GLU A 111 19.34 -3.74 -1.69
N GLN A 112 19.18 -2.94 -0.63
CA GLN A 112 19.56 -3.34 0.73
C GLN A 112 18.74 -4.54 1.22
N MET A 113 17.43 -4.57 0.92
CA MET A 113 16.59 -5.72 1.27
C MET A 113 17.03 -7.00 0.55
N VAL A 114 17.40 -6.90 -0.73
CA VAL A 114 17.94 -8.02 -1.53
C VAL A 114 19.29 -8.48 -0.98
N ALA A 115 20.22 -7.55 -0.73
CA ALA A 115 21.52 -7.88 -0.15
C ALA A 115 21.39 -8.61 1.20
N PHE A 116 20.49 -8.12 2.06
CA PHE A 116 20.15 -8.77 3.33
C PHE A 116 19.60 -10.19 3.12
N HIS A 117 18.64 -10.34 2.22
CA HIS A 117 18.03 -11.62 1.89
C HIS A 117 19.09 -12.66 1.46
N THR A 118 19.97 -12.27 0.54
CA THR A 118 21.07 -13.11 0.06
C THR A 118 22.06 -13.43 1.17
N GLN A 119 22.49 -12.45 1.97
CA GLN A 119 23.44 -12.65 3.07
C GLN A 119 22.92 -13.65 4.12
N ARG A 120 21.61 -13.64 4.38
CA ARG A 120 20.97 -14.54 5.34
C ARG A 120 20.63 -15.91 4.77
N ASN A 121 20.79 -16.10 3.46
CA ASN A 121 20.24 -17.25 2.72
C ASN A 121 18.78 -17.50 3.12
N ALA A 122 18.00 -16.41 3.15
CA ALA A 122 16.63 -16.44 3.62
C ALA A 122 15.74 -17.22 2.65
N LEU A 123 14.70 -17.89 3.17
CA LEU A 123 13.58 -18.41 2.38
C LEU A 123 12.55 -17.31 2.12
N VAL A 124 12.32 -16.50 3.16
CA VAL A 124 11.47 -15.32 3.12
C VAL A 124 12.13 -14.19 3.90
N THR A 125 12.19 -13.01 3.31
CA THR A 125 12.50 -11.78 4.04
C THR A 125 11.25 -10.93 4.12
N VAL A 126 10.86 -10.55 5.33
CA VAL A 126 9.72 -9.66 5.61
C VAL A 126 10.26 -8.27 5.91
N ALA A 127 9.85 -7.25 5.16
CA ALA A 127 10.14 -5.87 5.54
C ALA A 127 9.31 -5.51 6.77
N VAL A 128 9.96 -4.98 7.81
CA VAL A 128 9.31 -4.65 9.07
C VAL A 128 9.60 -3.23 9.53
N ARG A 129 8.69 -2.68 10.33
CA ARG A 129 8.88 -1.40 11.02
C ARG A 129 8.22 -1.39 12.39
N ARG A 130 8.65 -0.49 13.27
CA ARG A 130 7.96 -0.24 14.54
C ARG A 130 6.83 0.78 14.35
N VAL A 131 5.71 0.55 15.01
CA VAL A 131 4.54 1.46 15.07
C VAL A 131 3.99 1.53 16.49
N ALA A 132 3.28 2.62 16.80
CA ALA A 132 2.65 2.80 18.10
C ALA A 132 1.46 1.85 18.33
N ASP A 133 0.62 1.63 17.31
CA ASP A 133 -0.51 0.69 17.36
C ASP A 133 -0.37 -0.43 16.31
N PRO A 134 0.10 -1.62 16.70
CA PRO A 134 0.36 -2.72 15.79
C PRO A 134 -0.86 -3.64 15.57
N ARG A 135 -2.00 -3.44 16.25
CA ARG A 135 -3.16 -4.38 16.25
C ARG A 135 -3.79 -4.63 14.89
N ARG A 136 -3.56 -3.74 13.93
CA ARG A 136 -4.10 -3.80 12.56
C ARG A 136 -3.24 -4.58 11.57
N TYR A 137 -2.06 -5.04 11.99
CA TYR A 137 -1.03 -5.60 11.11
C TYR A 137 -0.58 -6.98 11.57
N GLY A 138 0.22 -7.65 10.74
CA GLY A 138 0.98 -8.82 11.16
C GLY A 138 2.11 -8.41 12.09
N VAL A 139 2.10 -8.90 13.33
CA VAL A 139 3.06 -8.57 14.37
C VAL A 139 4.16 -9.61 14.44
N VAL A 140 5.40 -9.11 14.44
CA VAL A 140 6.63 -9.91 14.32
C VAL A 140 7.39 -9.87 15.64
N VAL A 141 7.85 -11.03 16.09
CA VAL A 141 8.92 -11.14 17.09
C VAL A 141 10.12 -11.77 16.40
N SER A 142 11.29 -11.15 16.55
CA SER A 142 12.54 -11.65 16.00
C SER A 142 13.64 -11.71 17.06
N ASP A 143 14.61 -12.59 16.85
CA ASP A 143 15.81 -12.68 17.68
C ASP A 143 16.88 -11.63 17.31
N ALA A 144 18.05 -11.71 17.95
CA ALA A 144 19.18 -10.81 17.72
C ALA A 144 19.80 -10.96 16.31
N GLN A 145 19.57 -12.09 15.63
CA GLN A 145 19.99 -12.36 14.26
C GLN A 145 18.90 -12.00 13.25
N GLN A 146 17.81 -11.37 13.71
CA GLN A 146 16.65 -10.97 12.91
C GLN A 146 15.88 -12.16 12.33
N ARG A 147 16.07 -13.38 12.87
CA ARG A 147 15.23 -14.54 12.55
C ARG A 147 13.87 -14.31 13.19
N ILE A 148 12.79 -14.49 12.43
CA ILE A 148 11.43 -14.39 12.99
C ILE A 148 11.16 -15.64 13.81
N THR A 149 10.86 -15.43 15.10
CA THR A 149 10.54 -16.50 16.05
C THR A 149 9.04 -16.60 16.32
N ARG A 150 8.28 -15.54 16.01
CA ARG A 150 6.82 -15.54 16.08
C ARG A 150 6.22 -14.56 15.09
N PHE A 151 5.17 -14.98 14.40
CA PHE A 151 4.33 -14.11 13.56
C PHE A 151 2.88 -14.25 14.00
N VAL A 152 2.17 -13.14 14.22
CA VAL A 152 0.76 -13.15 14.60
C VAL A 152 0.00 -12.11 13.79
N GLU A 153 -0.97 -12.53 12.98
CA GLU A 153 -1.79 -11.62 12.18
C GLU A 153 -2.86 -10.93 13.04
N LYS A 154 -2.86 -9.59 13.02
CA LYS A 154 -3.89 -8.72 13.64
C LYS A 154 -4.28 -9.13 15.08
N PRO A 155 -3.30 -9.26 15.99
CA PRO A 155 -3.58 -9.69 17.36
C PRO A 155 -4.31 -8.60 18.14
N GLN A 156 -5.25 -9.02 18.99
CA GLN A 156 -5.86 -8.13 19.99
C GLN A 156 -4.85 -7.68 21.05
N LEU A 157 -3.93 -8.58 21.42
CA LEU A 157 -2.82 -8.33 22.35
C LEU A 157 -1.49 -8.53 21.60
N PRO A 158 -0.91 -7.45 21.05
CA PRO A 158 0.32 -7.51 20.28
C PRO A 158 1.53 -7.95 21.12
N PRO A 159 2.30 -8.96 20.71
CA PRO A 159 3.50 -9.38 21.43
C PRO A 159 4.70 -8.44 21.23
N SER A 160 4.63 -7.52 20.28
CA SER A 160 5.67 -6.52 20.01
C SER A 160 5.04 -5.31 19.30
N SER A 161 5.84 -4.25 19.13
CA SER A 161 5.49 -3.09 18.29
C SER A 161 5.96 -3.21 16.84
N LEU A 162 6.58 -4.34 16.48
CA LEU A 162 7.20 -4.56 15.17
C LEU A 162 6.18 -5.22 14.24
N ILE A 163 5.90 -4.60 13.11
CA ILE A 163 4.88 -5.05 12.16
C ILE A 163 5.49 -5.44 10.82
N SER A 164 4.82 -6.34 10.09
CA SER A 164 5.01 -6.56 8.66
C SER A 164 4.51 -5.35 7.88
N CYS A 165 5.34 -4.85 6.96
CA CYS A 165 5.01 -3.74 6.08
C CYS A 165 4.21 -4.17 4.83
N GLY A 166 3.89 -5.46 4.68
CA GLY A 166 3.23 -5.98 3.47
C GLY A 166 4.17 -6.08 2.27
N ILE A 167 5.48 -6.18 2.51
CA ILE A 167 6.54 -6.29 1.50
C ILE A 167 7.43 -7.48 1.87
N TYR A 168 7.66 -8.36 0.89
CA TYR A 168 8.33 -9.63 1.08
C TYR A 168 9.30 -9.93 -0.07
N LEU A 169 10.42 -10.59 0.22
CA LEU A 169 11.23 -11.28 -0.80
C LEU A 169 11.08 -12.78 -0.61
N PHE A 170 10.70 -13.48 -1.68
CA PHE A 170 10.51 -14.92 -1.71
C PHE A 170 11.58 -15.56 -2.60
N SER A 171 12.32 -16.51 -2.04
CA SER A 171 13.24 -17.35 -2.80
C SER A 171 12.46 -18.44 -3.54
N PRO A 172 12.93 -18.91 -4.70
CA PRO A 172 12.34 -20.05 -5.41
C PRO A 172 12.14 -21.30 -4.53
N GLU A 173 13.05 -21.54 -3.59
CA GLU A 173 13.04 -22.68 -2.67
C GLU A 173 11.80 -22.67 -1.76
N LEU A 174 11.17 -21.51 -1.54
CA LEU A 174 9.93 -21.40 -0.76
C LEU A 174 8.85 -22.34 -1.29
N PHE A 175 8.80 -22.52 -2.62
CA PHE A 175 7.74 -23.28 -3.27
C PHE A 175 7.82 -24.79 -3.01
N ALA A 176 8.96 -25.30 -2.56
CA ALA A 176 9.10 -26.69 -2.08
C ALA A 176 8.40 -26.92 -0.72
N HIS A 177 8.19 -25.84 0.04
CA HIS A 177 7.52 -25.85 1.34
C HIS A 177 6.07 -25.34 1.26
N TRP A 178 5.56 -25.12 0.04
CA TRP A 178 4.27 -24.46 -0.15
C TRP A 178 3.09 -25.37 0.17
N ASN A 179 2.19 -24.91 1.03
CA ASN A 179 0.90 -25.56 1.27
C ASN A 179 -0.21 -24.89 0.46
N ASP A 180 -0.82 -25.62 -0.48
CA ASP A 180 -1.87 -25.09 -1.36
C ASP A 180 -3.19 -24.77 -0.64
N GLN A 181 -3.31 -25.08 0.66
CA GLN A 181 -4.44 -24.66 1.49
C GLN A 181 -4.29 -23.23 2.02
N TRP A 182 -3.09 -22.65 2.01
CA TRP A 182 -2.87 -21.28 2.45
C TRP A 182 -3.69 -20.29 1.62
N ARG A 183 -4.39 -19.40 2.33
CA ARG A 183 -5.20 -18.33 1.75
C ARG A 183 -4.51 -16.99 1.90
N ASP A 184 -3.91 -16.72 3.05
CA ASP A 184 -3.27 -15.44 3.36
C ASP A 184 -1.80 -15.57 3.75
N ILE A 185 -0.98 -14.62 3.30
CA ILE A 185 0.45 -14.56 3.61
C ILE A 185 0.69 -14.36 5.11
N GLY A 186 -0.03 -13.42 5.74
CA GLY A 186 0.14 -13.12 7.17
C GLY A 186 -0.62 -14.08 8.07
N GLY A 187 -1.80 -14.52 7.63
CA GLY A 187 -2.68 -15.42 8.37
C GLY A 187 -2.24 -16.89 8.38
N ASP A 188 -1.67 -17.37 7.27
CA ASP A 188 -1.37 -18.80 7.10
C ASP A 188 0.13 -19.05 6.79
N LEU A 189 0.65 -18.48 5.69
CA LEU A 189 2.02 -18.75 5.20
C LEU A 189 3.09 -18.44 6.25
N LEU A 190 3.18 -17.18 6.71
CA LEU A 190 4.25 -16.76 7.62
C LEU A 190 4.19 -17.46 8.98
N PRO A 191 3.03 -17.59 9.65
CA PRO A 191 2.91 -18.39 10.87
C PRO A 191 3.40 -19.82 10.69
N ASP A 192 3.01 -20.51 9.61
CA ASP A 192 3.37 -21.91 9.38
C ASP A 192 4.85 -22.09 9.09
N LEU A 193 5.46 -21.22 8.26
CA LEU A 193 6.90 -21.26 8.00
C LEU A 193 7.71 -21.02 9.29
N VAL A 194 7.27 -20.06 10.12
CA VAL A 194 7.93 -19.76 11.40
C VAL A 194 7.78 -20.94 12.38
N ALA A 195 6.59 -21.55 12.47
CA ALA A 195 6.35 -22.71 13.32
C ALA A 195 7.18 -23.94 12.88
N ALA A 196 7.41 -24.10 11.58
CA ALA A 196 8.30 -25.12 11.01
C ALA A 196 9.80 -24.78 11.14
N ASN A 197 10.15 -23.67 11.80
CA ASN A 197 11.52 -23.18 11.95
C ASN A 197 12.26 -22.99 10.61
N LEU A 198 11.56 -22.55 9.58
CA LEU A 198 12.14 -22.24 8.25
C LEU A 198 12.80 -20.85 8.23
N PRO A 199 13.70 -20.56 7.26
CA PRO A 199 14.49 -19.32 7.21
C PRO A 199 13.69 -18.06 6.86
N VAL A 200 12.86 -17.61 7.79
CA VAL A 200 12.11 -16.36 7.71
C VAL A 200 12.82 -15.28 8.53
N TYR A 201 13.16 -14.15 7.89
CA TYR A 201 13.92 -13.06 8.51
C TYR A 201 13.20 -11.72 8.41
N ALA A 202 13.39 -10.89 9.42
CA ALA A 202 12.86 -9.53 9.51
C ALA A 202 13.91 -8.51 9.06
N TRP A 203 13.71 -7.92 7.89
CA TRP A 203 14.54 -6.79 7.44
C TRP A 203 13.92 -5.48 7.91
N SER A 204 14.65 -4.72 8.72
CA SER A 204 14.14 -3.46 9.28
C SER A 204 14.26 -2.35 8.25
N MET A 205 13.12 -1.79 7.87
CA MET A 205 13.05 -0.60 7.02
C MET A 205 13.63 0.61 7.76
N ASP A 206 14.33 1.47 7.04
CA ASP A 206 14.86 2.73 7.59
C ASP A 206 13.72 3.58 8.19
N ALA A 207 13.94 4.16 9.36
CA ALA A 207 12.94 4.99 10.04
C ALA A 207 12.59 6.26 9.26
N THR A 208 13.48 6.72 8.39
CA THR A 208 13.29 7.88 7.50
C THR A 208 12.55 7.52 6.22
N ALA A 209 12.41 6.22 5.89
CA ALA A 209 11.62 5.80 4.75
C ALA A 209 10.14 6.17 4.97
N CYS A 210 9.54 6.75 3.93
CA CYS A 210 8.10 6.88 3.84
C CYS A 210 7.49 5.48 3.79
N TRP A 211 6.51 5.23 4.66
CA TRP A 211 5.62 4.08 4.55
C TRP A 211 4.27 4.45 5.14
N SER A 212 3.21 4.16 4.39
CA SER A 212 1.82 4.29 4.82
C SER A 212 0.99 3.20 4.18
N ASP A 213 0.27 2.41 4.99
CA ASP A 213 -0.84 1.61 4.50
C ASP A 213 -2.01 2.57 4.25
N ILE A 214 -2.34 2.85 2.99
CA ILE A 214 -3.46 3.73 2.65
C ILE A 214 -4.77 2.96 2.88
N GLY A 215 -5.02 2.55 4.12
CA GLY A 215 -6.04 1.59 4.52
C GLY A 215 -7.42 2.20 4.69
N ASN A 216 -7.49 3.49 5.03
CA ASN A 216 -8.70 4.22 5.36
C ASN A 216 -8.58 5.73 4.99
N PRO A 217 -9.68 6.51 5.03
CA PRO A 217 -9.66 7.92 4.63
C PRO A 217 -8.66 8.76 5.44
N THR A 218 -8.50 8.51 6.74
CA THR A 218 -7.52 9.24 7.55
C THR A 218 -6.09 8.99 7.06
N SER A 219 -5.67 7.73 6.90
CA SER A 219 -4.33 7.39 6.36
C SER A 219 -4.10 7.95 4.95
N TYR A 220 -5.16 8.03 4.14
CA TYR A 220 -5.10 8.60 2.81
C TYR A 220 -4.89 10.12 2.82
N LEU A 221 -5.58 10.84 3.72
CA LEU A 221 -5.33 12.26 3.95
C LEU A 221 -3.90 12.49 4.45
N GLU A 222 -3.48 11.76 5.49
CA GLU A 222 -2.12 11.93 6.06
C GLU A 222 -1.04 11.63 5.01
N ALA A 223 -1.25 10.66 4.11
CA ALA A 223 -0.31 10.37 3.03
C ALA A 223 -0.11 11.59 2.10
N HIS A 224 -1.17 12.32 1.76
CA HIS A 224 -1.05 13.55 0.99
C HIS A 224 -0.28 14.62 1.76
N LEU A 225 -0.65 14.85 3.02
CA LEU A 225 0.01 15.86 3.85
C LEU A 225 1.50 15.55 4.07
N GLN A 226 1.85 14.27 4.21
CA GLN A 226 3.23 13.83 4.32
C GLN A 226 4.01 14.15 3.03
N LEU A 227 3.44 13.83 1.86
CA LEU A 227 4.09 14.08 0.57
C LEU A 227 4.30 15.56 0.28
N THR A 228 3.44 16.45 0.77
CA THR A 228 3.56 17.90 0.57
C THR A 228 4.35 18.61 1.68
N GLY A 229 4.85 17.88 2.68
CA GLY A 229 5.47 18.48 3.87
C GLY A 229 4.48 19.33 4.68
N GLY A 230 3.17 19.07 4.55
CA GLY A 230 2.11 19.83 5.18
C GLY A 230 1.86 21.19 4.54
N THR A 231 2.35 21.45 3.33
CA THR A 231 2.09 22.72 2.62
C THR A 231 0.90 22.60 1.67
N ASN A 232 0.40 23.75 1.20
CA ASN A 232 -0.60 23.75 0.14
C ASN A 232 0.04 23.24 -1.15
N THR A 233 -0.66 22.36 -1.87
CA THR A 233 -0.25 21.93 -3.21
C THR A 233 -1.44 22.02 -4.13
N ILE A 234 -1.30 22.81 -5.18
CA ILE A 234 -2.38 23.13 -6.11
C ILE A 234 -1.94 22.67 -7.49
N ALA A 235 -2.73 21.80 -8.11
CA ALA A 235 -2.50 21.40 -9.49
C ALA A 235 -2.61 22.61 -10.43
N PRO A 236 -1.76 22.73 -11.47
CA PRO A 236 -1.80 23.86 -12.39
C PRO A 236 -3.16 24.10 -13.06
N GLU A 237 -3.94 23.03 -13.27
CA GLU A 237 -5.25 23.08 -13.91
C GLU A 237 -6.39 23.43 -12.94
N ALA A 238 -6.11 23.55 -11.64
CA ALA A 238 -7.12 23.88 -10.65
C ALA A 238 -7.49 25.37 -10.71
N GLN A 239 -8.76 25.66 -10.41
CA GLN A 239 -9.28 27.02 -10.35
C GLN A 239 -9.60 27.36 -8.90
N ILE A 240 -9.03 28.46 -8.40
CA ILE A 240 -9.21 28.90 -7.03
C ILE A 240 -9.70 30.34 -7.04
N ASP A 241 -10.85 30.57 -6.44
CA ASP A 241 -11.39 31.89 -6.17
C ASP A 241 -10.41 32.70 -5.31
N PRO A 242 -10.10 33.97 -5.65
CA PRO A 242 -9.20 34.81 -4.87
C PRO A 242 -9.61 34.99 -3.39
N GLN A 243 -10.89 34.74 -3.06
CA GLN A 243 -11.40 34.81 -1.68
C GLN A 243 -11.25 33.49 -0.91
N ALA A 244 -10.81 32.41 -1.56
CA ALA A 244 -10.62 31.13 -0.90
C ALA A 244 -9.36 31.11 -0.04
N VAL A 245 -9.45 30.49 1.14
CA VAL A 245 -8.35 30.33 2.08
C VAL A 245 -8.01 28.85 2.20
N LEU A 246 -6.79 28.49 1.83
CA LEU A 246 -6.27 27.14 1.93
C LEU A 246 -5.15 27.06 2.95
N GLU A 247 -5.21 26.06 3.83
CA GLU A 247 -4.18 25.74 4.79
C GLU A 247 -3.89 24.24 4.75
N ARG A 248 -2.62 23.89 4.50
CA ARG A 248 -2.13 22.50 4.46
C ARG A 248 -3.01 21.59 3.58
N SER A 249 -3.44 22.07 2.42
CA SER A 249 -4.45 21.40 1.59
C SER A 249 -3.93 21.07 0.19
N VAL A 250 -4.40 19.95 -0.36
CA VAL A 250 -4.07 19.49 -1.71
C VAL A 250 -5.28 19.67 -2.62
N VAL A 251 -5.08 20.35 -3.75
CA VAL A 251 -6.13 20.59 -4.77
C VAL A 251 -5.71 19.93 -6.06
N GLY A 252 -6.50 18.96 -6.50
CA GLY A 252 -6.24 18.15 -7.68
C GLY A 252 -6.50 18.84 -9.02
N ALA A 253 -6.04 18.21 -10.10
CA ALA A 253 -6.13 18.76 -11.45
C ALA A 253 -7.60 19.01 -11.86
N GLY A 254 -7.88 20.21 -12.37
CA GLY A 254 -9.22 20.61 -12.81
C GLY A 254 -10.24 20.79 -11.68
N ALA A 255 -9.82 20.70 -10.41
CA ALA A 255 -10.71 20.99 -9.29
C ALA A 255 -11.04 22.50 -9.23
N ILE A 256 -12.23 22.83 -8.71
CA ILE A 256 -12.71 24.20 -8.63
C ILE A 256 -13.03 24.53 -7.17
N ILE A 257 -12.39 25.55 -6.62
CA ILE A 257 -12.71 26.13 -5.32
C ILE A 257 -13.35 27.49 -5.56
N ALA A 258 -14.68 27.57 -5.44
CA ALA A 258 -15.48 28.73 -5.76
C ALA A 258 -15.95 29.49 -4.51
N GLY A 259 -16.05 30.82 -4.63
CA GLY A 259 -16.52 31.71 -3.58
C GLY A 259 -15.63 31.72 -2.33
N PRO A 260 -16.08 32.36 -1.24
CA PRO A 260 -15.35 32.36 0.02
C PRO A 260 -15.43 30.96 0.67
N SER A 261 -14.47 30.11 0.30
CA SER A 261 -14.30 28.78 0.87
C SER A 261 -13.06 28.75 1.77
N ARG A 262 -13.12 28.00 2.88
CA ARG A 262 -11.97 27.81 3.78
C ARG A 262 -11.69 26.32 3.97
N LEU A 263 -10.50 25.87 3.58
CA LEU A 263 -10.10 24.48 3.67
C LEU A 263 -8.84 24.37 4.53
N GLU A 264 -8.89 23.54 5.57
CA GLU A 264 -7.75 23.22 6.42
C GLU A 264 -7.50 21.71 6.42
N ARG A 265 -6.32 21.25 6.00
CA ARG A 265 -5.99 19.82 5.90
C ARG A 265 -7.03 19.07 5.04
N CYS A 266 -7.29 19.59 3.84
CA CYS A 266 -8.21 18.96 2.90
C CYS A 266 -7.49 18.37 1.69
N VAL A 267 -8.06 17.31 1.11
CA VAL A 267 -7.66 16.78 -0.21
C VAL A 267 -8.86 16.89 -1.13
N VAL A 268 -8.74 17.73 -2.16
CA VAL A 268 -9.77 17.91 -3.19
C VAL A 268 -9.34 17.14 -4.43
N TRP A 269 -10.11 16.13 -4.83
CA TRP A 269 -9.80 15.26 -5.96
C TRP A 269 -9.79 16.00 -7.29
N PRO A 270 -9.13 15.44 -8.31
CA PRO A 270 -9.24 15.93 -9.68
C PRO A 270 -10.70 16.10 -10.09
N GLY A 271 -11.04 17.27 -10.66
CA GLY A 271 -12.38 17.63 -11.11
C GLY A 271 -13.45 17.85 -10.03
N ALA A 272 -13.10 17.78 -8.74
CA ALA A 272 -14.06 18.04 -7.67
C ALA A 272 -14.34 19.55 -7.50
N VAL A 273 -15.53 19.89 -7.03
CA VAL A 273 -15.97 21.28 -6.85
C VAL A 273 -16.29 21.55 -5.37
N VAL A 274 -15.75 22.63 -4.83
CA VAL A 274 -16.07 23.15 -3.50
C VAL A 274 -16.61 24.57 -3.65
N GLN A 275 -17.78 24.87 -3.10
CA GLN A 275 -18.37 26.20 -3.20
C GLN A 275 -18.94 26.69 -1.88
N GLY A 276 -18.37 27.77 -1.33
CA GLY A 276 -18.84 28.42 -0.10
C GLY A 276 -18.78 27.55 1.15
N LEU A 277 -17.86 26.58 1.22
CA LEU A 277 -17.74 25.66 2.35
C LEU A 277 -16.57 26.00 3.26
N THR A 278 -16.74 25.76 4.56
CA THR A 278 -15.64 25.68 5.52
C THR A 278 -15.42 24.22 5.88
N LEU A 279 -14.30 23.66 5.43
CA LEU A 279 -13.95 22.26 5.62
C LEU A 279 -12.64 22.14 6.39
N ARG A 280 -12.57 21.10 7.22
CA ARG A 280 -11.37 20.72 7.95
C ARG A 280 -11.24 19.21 7.94
N ASP A 281 -10.00 18.69 7.84
CA ASP A 281 -9.71 17.25 7.93
C ASP A 281 -10.68 16.44 7.05
N SER A 282 -10.70 16.75 5.75
CA SER A 282 -11.75 16.27 4.83
C SER A 282 -11.21 15.95 3.45
N ILE A 283 -11.81 14.95 2.80
CA ILE A 283 -11.52 14.59 1.41
C ILE A 283 -12.75 14.92 0.58
N VAL A 284 -12.58 15.68 -0.50
CA VAL A 284 -13.65 16.07 -1.41
C VAL A 284 -13.46 15.32 -2.73
N THR A 285 -14.43 14.49 -3.09
CA THR A 285 -14.54 13.86 -4.41
C THR A 285 -15.60 14.60 -5.24
N PRO A 286 -15.72 14.33 -6.55
CA PRO A 286 -16.82 14.86 -7.36
C PRO A 286 -18.21 14.49 -6.83
N GLU A 287 -18.34 13.41 -6.06
CA GLU A 287 -19.61 12.87 -5.58
C GLU A 287 -19.88 13.16 -4.09
N ALA A 288 -18.86 13.38 -3.27
CA ALA A 288 -19.02 13.43 -1.83
C ALA A 288 -17.94 14.26 -1.11
N VAL A 289 -18.29 14.72 0.08
CA VAL A 289 -17.34 15.20 1.10
C VAL A 289 -17.22 14.15 2.19
N VAL A 290 -16.01 13.71 2.47
CA VAL A 290 -15.69 12.69 3.47
C VAL A 290 -14.88 13.32 4.60
N ALA A 291 -15.51 13.52 5.76
CA ALA A 291 -14.81 13.97 6.96
C ALA A 291 -13.95 12.82 7.53
N VAL A 292 -12.73 13.14 7.99
CA VAL A 292 -11.84 12.17 8.64
C VAL A 292 -11.71 12.46 10.13
N GLN A 293 -11.63 11.40 10.94
CA GLN A 293 -11.35 11.55 12.37
C GLN A 293 -9.84 11.78 12.58
N ARG A 294 -9.51 12.70 13.49
CA ARG A 294 -8.13 12.86 13.97
C ARG A 294 -7.67 11.58 14.64
N VAL A 295 -6.54 11.05 14.20
CA VAL A 295 -5.73 10.17 15.05
C VAL A 295 -4.89 11.10 15.93
N CYS A 296 -5.22 11.19 17.22
CA CYS A 296 -4.30 11.79 18.18
C CYS A 296 -3.02 10.93 18.17
N GLN A 297 -2.01 11.33 17.42
CA GLN A 297 -0.67 10.80 17.65
C GLN A 297 -0.21 11.39 18.98
N ALA A 298 -0.18 10.56 20.02
CA ALA A 298 0.55 10.89 21.23
C ALA A 298 2.02 11.09 20.83
N VAL A 299 2.51 12.30 21.05
CA VAL A 299 3.93 12.68 20.89
C VAL A 299 4.78 11.88 21.85
#